data_AF-A0A353NHG9-F1
#
_entry.id   AF-A0A353NHG9-F1
#
_cell.length_a   1.000
_cell.length_b   1.000
_cell.length_c   1.000
_cell.angle_alpha   90.00
_cell.angle_beta   90.00
_cell.angle_gamma   90.00
#
_symmetry.space_group_name_H-M   'P 1'
#
loop_
_entity.id
_entity.type
_entity.pdbx_description
1 polymer ?
#
loop_
_entity_poly.entity_id
_entity_poly.type
_entity_poly.pdbx_seq_one_letter_code
_entity_poly.pdbx_strand_id
1 'polypeptide(L)'
;MSVISDDSVFTSLQQHGPMAVEESINLASPFSRQTQQWVRNLCRNKTNVTKYRALRGQIFEFLGIASFAEIPGLLKKHESQKELSQRACSLLGKMFGFDGTAREIESRVAEYARTADAVITTLNGKILAPYASSIATTNEIEVTNDPVTLLLIMFDDRYHKKARFEARRKLMLMNLAGSIDQRERETKTEEKFLDFLHFLNDYVWSKSLKIGEHDLIYLFSQHAEEDYRCTEVKVLTAAEAKSIQPDKNCKLTLLKRRRFTAGKRDIPIYVSIRKKPPEAKVLKLLRKNEKNPAVAVDDELGLMAVLDSVADIKTFQLHLTRSASQANSFMVLEDISDTLTGNSPYKATNTGSSSQTEMLKFFARLGGMRVEFIIHTNRTWLNYMLQKDVAHDEYEVKRIFDSGVMELLFPKDIFQLNHESIRDDMIRRFRRRIEE
;
A
#
# COMPACT_ATOMS: atom_id res chain seq x y z
N MET A 1 -12.33 -16.04 -1.31
CA MET A 1 -11.16 -16.93 -1.44
C MET A 1 -9.91 -16.08 -1.34
N SER A 2 -8.96 -16.44 -0.47
CA SER A 2 -7.71 -15.70 -0.28
C SER A 2 -6.89 -15.67 -1.57
N VAL A 3 -6.29 -14.52 -1.89
CA VAL A 3 -5.36 -14.37 -3.02
C VAL A 3 -4.02 -15.04 -2.69
N ILE A 4 -3.66 -15.09 -1.40
CA ILE A 4 -2.48 -15.78 -0.89
C ILE A 4 -2.89 -17.22 -0.56
N SER A 5 -2.43 -18.17 -1.38
CA SER A 5 -2.57 -19.62 -1.23
C SER A 5 -1.20 -20.29 -1.03
N ASP A 6 -1.14 -21.62 -0.95
CA ASP A 6 0.10 -22.40 -0.85
C ASP A 6 1.07 -22.15 -2.03
N ASP A 7 0.56 -21.67 -3.17
CA ASP A 7 1.35 -21.31 -4.35
C ASP A 7 1.76 -19.83 -4.39
N SER A 8 1.63 -19.12 -3.26
CA SER A 8 2.02 -17.70 -3.17
C SER A 8 3.46 -17.45 -3.65
N VAL A 9 3.66 -16.31 -4.32
CA VAL A 9 5.02 -15.86 -4.66
C VAL A 9 5.83 -15.49 -3.40
N PHE A 10 5.14 -15.28 -2.28
CA PHE A 10 5.68 -14.94 -0.95
C PHE A 10 5.86 -16.15 -0.04
N THR A 11 6.13 -17.35 -0.61
CA THR A 11 6.37 -18.59 0.15
C THR A 11 7.39 -18.47 1.30
N SER A 12 8.36 -17.56 1.23
CA SER A 12 9.34 -17.39 2.32
C SER A 12 8.76 -16.76 3.59
N LEU A 13 7.58 -16.12 3.51
CA LEU A 13 6.87 -15.58 4.68
C LEU A 13 5.84 -16.54 5.25
N GLN A 14 5.47 -17.59 4.51
CA GLN A 14 4.53 -18.60 5.00
C GLN A 14 5.18 -19.47 6.08
N GLN A 15 4.46 -19.70 7.19
CA GLN A 15 4.92 -20.58 8.27
C GLN A 15 4.83 -22.07 7.94
N HIS A 16 4.12 -22.43 6.88
CA HIS A 16 4.15 -23.78 6.31
C HIS A 16 5.08 -23.87 5.09
N GLY A 17 5.82 -22.80 4.81
CA GLY A 17 6.71 -22.66 3.66
C GLY A 17 8.16 -23.07 3.92
N PRO A 18 9.03 -22.93 2.92
CA PRO A 18 10.42 -23.42 2.95
C PRO A 18 11.32 -22.77 3.99
N MET A 19 10.92 -21.64 4.57
CA MET A 19 11.73 -20.91 5.53
C MET A 19 11.07 -20.81 6.91
N ALA A 20 10.06 -21.64 7.20
CA ALA A 20 9.30 -21.66 8.47
C ALA A 20 10.19 -21.42 9.69
N VAL A 21 9.74 -20.56 10.60
CA VAL A 21 10.50 -20.21 11.80
C VAL A 21 10.07 -21.17 12.90
N GLU A 22 10.95 -22.07 13.28
CA GLU A 22 10.71 -23.06 14.34
C GLU A 22 11.00 -22.48 15.73
N GLU A 23 10.51 -23.12 16.80
CA GLU A 23 10.75 -22.71 18.19
C GLU A 23 12.23 -22.65 18.55
N SER A 24 13.03 -23.58 18.01
CA SER A 24 14.48 -23.64 18.22
C SER A 24 15.23 -23.89 16.91
N ILE A 25 16.49 -23.45 16.87
CA ILE A 25 17.40 -23.59 15.73
C ILE A 25 18.50 -24.59 16.08
N ASN A 26 18.63 -25.62 15.25
CA ASN A 26 19.75 -26.56 15.34
C ASN A 26 20.50 -26.67 14.00
N LEU A 27 21.50 -25.81 13.81
CA LEU A 27 22.34 -25.81 12.61
C LEU A 27 23.41 -26.91 12.63
N ALA A 28 23.74 -27.44 13.82
CA ALA A 28 24.82 -28.40 14.01
C ALA A 28 24.36 -29.87 13.86
N SER A 29 23.05 -30.14 13.89
CA SER A 29 22.49 -31.50 13.83
C SER A 29 21.53 -31.67 12.65
N PRO A 30 22.02 -31.70 11.40
CA PRO A 30 21.18 -31.76 10.19
C PRO A 30 20.31 -33.03 10.10
N PHE A 31 20.63 -34.07 10.88
CA PHE A 31 19.89 -35.33 10.91
C PHE A 31 18.99 -35.48 12.14
N SER A 32 18.75 -34.40 12.90
CA SER A 32 17.82 -34.43 14.04
C SER A 32 16.40 -34.82 13.61
N ARG A 33 15.58 -35.36 14.54
CA ARG A 33 14.17 -35.68 14.26
C ARG A 33 13.39 -34.45 13.77
N GLN A 34 13.66 -33.29 14.34
CA GLN A 34 13.04 -32.02 13.96
C GLN A 34 13.41 -31.64 12.51
N THR A 35 14.69 -31.70 12.17
CA THR A 35 15.15 -31.42 10.79
C THR A 35 14.59 -32.42 9.80
N GLN A 36 14.53 -33.71 10.14
CA GLN A 36 13.91 -34.73 9.30
C GLN A 36 12.42 -34.44 9.06
N GLN A 37 11.68 -34.03 10.10
CA GLN A 37 10.27 -33.70 9.97
C GLN A 37 10.06 -32.45 9.11
N TRP A 38 10.88 -31.42 9.31
CA TRP A 38 10.87 -30.22 8.47
C TRP A 38 11.18 -30.54 7.00
N VAL A 39 12.21 -31.37 6.72
CA VAL A 39 12.52 -31.84 5.36
C VAL A 39 11.36 -32.63 4.77
N ARG A 40 10.71 -33.52 5.53
CA ARG A 40 9.52 -34.24 5.06
C ARG A 40 8.39 -33.29 4.68
N ASN A 41 8.12 -32.28 5.50
CA ASN A 41 7.12 -31.25 5.23
C ASN A 41 7.46 -30.45 3.97
N LEU A 42 8.72 -30.02 3.83
CA LEU A 42 9.22 -29.33 2.65
C LEU A 42 9.05 -30.17 1.38
N CYS A 43 9.37 -31.45 1.45
CA CYS A 43 9.29 -32.39 0.34
C CYS A 43 7.86 -32.75 -0.08
N ARG A 44 6.82 -32.40 0.71
CA ARG A 44 5.42 -32.56 0.29
C ARG A 44 5.09 -31.76 -0.97
N ASN A 45 5.79 -30.64 -1.19
CA ASN A 45 5.69 -29.84 -2.41
C ASN A 45 7.08 -29.71 -3.06
N LYS A 46 7.27 -30.34 -4.23
CA LYS A 46 8.56 -30.32 -4.95
C LYS A 46 9.04 -28.89 -5.26
N THR A 47 8.12 -27.95 -5.50
CA THR A 47 8.45 -26.54 -5.74
C THR A 47 9.08 -25.89 -4.53
N ASN A 48 8.66 -26.25 -3.31
CA ASN A 48 9.24 -25.71 -2.07
C ASN A 48 10.69 -26.15 -1.89
N VAL A 49 11.04 -27.37 -2.30
CA VAL A 49 12.44 -27.84 -2.27
C VAL A 49 13.33 -26.99 -3.18
N THR A 50 12.88 -26.69 -4.41
CA THR A 50 13.61 -25.83 -5.35
C THR A 50 13.74 -24.41 -4.80
N LYS A 51 12.65 -23.84 -4.28
CA LYS A 51 12.64 -22.51 -3.65
C LYS A 51 13.62 -22.43 -2.47
N TYR A 52 13.62 -23.44 -1.60
CA TYR A 52 14.57 -23.53 -0.48
C TYR A 52 16.02 -23.56 -0.96
N ARG A 53 16.35 -24.40 -1.95
CA ARG A 53 17.72 -24.50 -2.47
C ARG A 53 18.22 -23.17 -3.06
N ALA A 54 17.37 -22.47 -3.80
CA ALA A 54 17.69 -21.15 -4.35
C ALA A 54 17.92 -20.11 -3.23
N LEU A 55 17.00 -20.03 -2.26
CA LEU A 55 17.13 -19.12 -1.12
C LEU A 55 18.37 -19.41 -0.28
N ARG A 56 18.66 -20.69 -0.02
CA ARG A 56 19.88 -21.12 0.68
C ARG A 56 21.13 -20.63 -0.04
N GLY A 57 21.19 -20.82 -1.36
CA GLY A 57 22.32 -20.33 -2.17
C GLY A 57 22.48 -18.82 -2.07
N GLN A 58 21.37 -18.07 -2.15
CA GLN A 58 21.39 -16.61 -1.98
C GLN A 58 21.90 -16.19 -0.59
N ILE A 59 21.46 -16.86 0.47
CA ILE A 59 21.93 -16.60 1.84
C ILE A 59 23.44 -16.84 1.96
N PHE A 60 23.94 -17.92 1.36
CA PHE A 60 25.36 -18.26 1.37
C PHE A 60 26.20 -17.21 0.65
N GLU A 61 25.79 -16.78 -0.54
CA GLU A 61 26.47 -15.70 -1.27
C GLU A 61 26.42 -14.38 -0.51
N PHE A 62 25.26 -14.04 0.06
CA PHE A 62 25.04 -12.80 0.80
C PHE A 62 25.89 -12.72 2.07
N LEU A 63 26.00 -13.83 2.81
CA LEU A 63 26.83 -13.95 4.01
C LEU A 63 28.29 -14.31 3.73
N GLY A 64 28.62 -14.75 2.52
CA GLY A 64 29.99 -15.12 2.13
C GLY A 64 30.45 -16.41 2.79
N ILE A 65 29.54 -17.38 2.94
CA ILE A 65 29.77 -18.67 3.60
C ILE A 65 29.45 -19.83 2.66
N ALA A 66 30.03 -21.00 2.89
CA ALA A 66 29.75 -22.20 2.11
C ALA A 66 28.64 -23.06 2.75
N SER A 67 28.38 -22.88 4.04
CA SER A 67 27.45 -23.70 4.81
C SER A 67 26.84 -22.97 6.01
N PHE A 68 25.67 -23.44 6.47
CA PHE A 68 25.05 -22.94 7.71
C PHE A 68 25.90 -23.19 8.97
N ALA A 69 26.86 -24.12 8.93
CA ALA A 69 27.75 -24.41 10.06
C ALA A 69 28.70 -23.26 10.39
N GLU A 70 28.87 -22.29 9.49
CA GLU A 70 29.73 -21.12 9.68
C GLU A 70 29.01 -19.96 10.39
N ILE A 71 27.67 -19.95 10.41
CA ILE A 71 26.86 -18.91 11.04
C ILE A 71 27.19 -18.70 12.53
N PRO A 72 27.39 -19.74 13.37
CA PRO A 72 27.80 -19.54 14.76
C PRO A 72 29.11 -18.76 14.91
N GLY A 73 30.02 -18.85 13.94
CA GLY A 73 31.23 -18.05 13.90
C GLY A 73 30.96 -16.58 13.59
N LEU A 74 30.05 -16.31 12.64
CA LEU A 74 29.62 -14.96 12.28
C LEU A 74 28.89 -14.26 13.43
N LEU A 75 28.05 -14.99 14.17
CA LEU A 75 27.31 -14.46 15.33
C LEU A 75 28.23 -13.99 16.47
N LYS A 76 29.46 -14.52 16.57
CA LYS A 76 30.43 -14.18 17.63
C LYS A 76 31.38 -13.04 17.28
N LYS A 77 31.60 -12.74 15.99
CA LYS A 77 32.62 -11.79 15.52
C LYS A 77 32.01 -10.52 14.92
N HIS A 78 31.83 -9.49 15.74
CA HIS A 78 31.22 -8.22 15.30
C HIS A 78 32.01 -7.48 14.21
N GLU A 79 33.35 -7.49 14.26
CA GLU A 79 34.17 -6.84 13.21
C GLU A 79 33.95 -7.48 11.83
N SER A 80 33.85 -8.82 11.78
CA SER A 80 33.55 -9.54 10.55
C SER A 80 32.15 -9.24 10.01
N GLN A 81 31.19 -8.87 10.88
CA GLN A 81 29.85 -8.48 10.43
C GLN A 81 29.88 -7.15 9.68
N LYS A 82 30.69 -6.18 10.09
CA LYS A 82 30.76 -4.87 9.43
C LYS A 82 31.26 -4.95 7.99
N GLU A 83 32.33 -5.71 7.76
CA GLU A 83 32.86 -5.94 6.40
C GLU A 83 31.84 -6.69 5.54
N LEU A 84 31.15 -7.67 6.13
CA LEU A 84 30.08 -8.40 5.46
C LEU A 84 28.89 -7.49 5.10
N SER A 85 28.47 -6.60 6.00
CA SER A 85 27.42 -5.62 5.76
C SER A 85 27.78 -4.68 4.61
N GLN A 86 29.01 -4.17 4.57
CA GLN A 86 29.48 -3.31 3.48
C GLN A 86 29.44 -4.04 2.12
N ARG A 87 29.92 -5.28 2.09
CA ARG A 87 29.87 -6.13 0.89
C ARG A 87 28.42 -6.40 0.48
N ALA A 88 27.56 -6.74 1.43
CA ALA A 88 26.16 -7.05 1.20
C ALA A 88 25.38 -5.84 0.67
N CYS A 89 25.56 -4.66 1.27
CA CYS A 89 25.00 -3.39 0.78
C CYS A 89 25.46 -3.11 -0.66
N SER A 90 26.75 -3.32 -0.96
CA SER A 90 27.28 -3.15 -2.31
C SER A 90 26.64 -4.12 -3.33
N LEU A 91 26.40 -5.37 -2.93
CA LEU A 91 25.67 -6.34 -3.76
C LEU A 91 24.21 -5.90 -4.00
N LEU A 92 23.53 -5.38 -2.98
CA LEU A 92 22.17 -4.87 -3.10
C LEU A 92 22.09 -3.62 -3.98
N GLY A 93 23.05 -2.70 -3.88
CA GLY A 93 23.14 -1.54 -4.77
C GLY A 93 23.19 -1.95 -6.24
N LYS A 94 24.07 -2.90 -6.57
CA LYS A 94 24.16 -3.49 -7.91
C LYS A 94 22.87 -4.20 -8.32
N MET A 95 22.28 -4.99 -7.43
CA MET A 95 21.05 -5.75 -7.71
C MET A 95 19.88 -4.83 -8.05
N PHE A 96 19.73 -3.71 -7.35
CA PHE A 96 18.68 -2.71 -7.58
C PHE A 96 19.10 -1.62 -8.59
N GLY A 97 20.26 -1.76 -9.24
CA GLY A 97 20.71 -0.84 -10.28
C GLY A 97 20.91 0.59 -9.79
N PHE A 98 21.54 0.79 -8.63
CA PHE A 98 22.03 2.10 -8.21
C PHE A 98 23.48 2.04 -7.75
N ASP A 99 24.24 3.04 -8.18
CA ASP A 99 25.63 3.23 -7.82
C ASP A 99 25.78 4.44 -6.88
N GLY A 100 26.86 4.47 -6.13
CA GLY A 100 27.17 5.55 -5.21
C GLY A 100 28.37 5.22 -4.34
N THR A 101 28.73 6.14 -3.46
CA THR A 101 29.66 5.86 -2.36
C THR A 101 29.08 4.81 -1.43
N ALA A 102 29.94 4.10 -0.69
CA ALA A 102 29.49 3.09 0.28
C ALA A 102 28.43 3.64 1.26
N ARG A 103 28.59 4.89 1.71
CA ARG A 103 27.63 5.56 2.60
C ARG A 103 26.28 5.84 1.94
N GLU A 104 26.26 6.26 0.68
CA GLU A 104 25.00 6.48 -0.06
C GLU A 104 24.25 5.16 -0.25
N ILE A 105 24.98 4.08 -0.54
CA ILE A 105 24.41 2.75 -0.69
C ILE A 105 23.84 2.25 0.66
N GLU A 106 24.61 2.34 1.74
CA GLU A 106 24.15 1.99 3.09
C GLU A 106 22.92 2.81 3.50
N SER A 107 22.92 4.12 3.25
CA SER A 107 21.78 5.00 3.55
C SER A 107 20.52 4.58 2.78
N ARG A 108 20.65 4.26 1.49
CA ARG A 108 19.53 3.80 0.65
C ARG A 108 19.00 2.44 1.11
N VAL A 109 19.87 1.50 1.44
CA VAL A 109 19.45 0.20 1.99
C VAL A 109 18.72 0.39 3.33
N ALA A 110 19.19 1.32 4.17
CA ALA A 110 18.50 1.68 5.41
C ALA A 110 17.12 2.34 5.16
N GLU A 111 16.91 3.05 4.04
CA GLU A 111 15.58 3.55 3.64
C GLU A 111 14.62 2.42 3.32
N TYR A 112 15.10 1.32 2.73
CA TYR A 112 14.27 0.14 2.48
C TYR A 112 13.84 -0.53 3.79
N ALA A 113 14.72 -0.54 4.81
CA ALA A 113 14.36 -1.00 6.16
C ALA A 113 13.29 -0.11 6.80
N ARG A 114 13.45 1.23 6.71
CA ARG A 114 12.43 2.18 7.19
C ARG A 114 11.10 2.02 6.47
N THR A 115 11.11 1.75 5.17
CA THR A 115 9.89 1.46 4.40
C THR A 115 9.22 0.17 4.88
N ALA A 116 9.99 -0.87 5.18
CA ALA A 116 9.47 -2.10 5.76
C ALA A 116 8.81 -1.87 7.12
N ASP A 117 9.41 -1.05 7.99
CA ASP A 117 8.80 -0.67 9.27
C ASP A 117 7.52 0.15 9.05
N ALA A 118 7.53 1.09 8.10
CA ALA A 118 6.36 1.92 7.78
C ALA A 118 5.14 1.11 7.30
N VAL A 119 5.36 -0.05 6.64
CA VAL A 119 4.28 -0.99 6.31
C VAL A 119 3.58 -1.49 7.57
N ILE A 120 4.36 -1.92 8.57
CA ILE A 120 3.82 -2.44 9.83
C ILE A 120 3.18 -1.32 10.64
N THR A 121 3.84 -0.16 10.76
CA THR A 121 3.32 1.02 11.45
C THR A 121 2.00 1.51 10.83
N THR A 122 1.88 1.46 9.51
CA THR A 122 0.64 1.82 8.81
C THR A 122 -0.50 0.86 9.15
N LEU A 123 -0.24 -0.45 9.16
CA LEU A 123 -1.24 -1.44 9.56
C LEU A 123 -1.62 -1.27 11.04
N ASN A 124 -0.63 -1.05 11.92
CA ASN A 124 -0.84 -0.80 13.34
C ASN A 124 -1.68 0.46 13.58
N GLY A 125 -1.38 1.56 12.92
CA GLY A 125 -2.05 2.84 13.14
C GLY A 125 -3.44 2.93 12.50
N LYS A 126 -3.61 2.39 11.28
CA LYS A 126 -4.86 2.54 10.52
C LYS A 126 -5.85 1.40 10.72
N ILE A 127 -5.37 0.16 10.78
CA ILE A 127 -6.24 -1.04 10.74
C ILE A 127 -6.29 -1.74 12.09
N LEU A 128 -5.18 -1.80 12.83
CA LEU A 128 -5.04 -2.66 14.01
C LEU A 128 -4.78 -1.87 15.30
N ALA A 129 -5.15 -0.59 15.35
CA ALA A 129 -4.85 0.27 16.49
C ALA A 129 -5.32 -0.32 17.84
N PRO A 130 -6.51 -0.95 17.95
CA PRO A 130 -6.93 -1.60 19.19
C PRO A 130 -6.12 -2.85 19.58
N TYR A 131 -5.38 -3.44 18.63
CA TYR A 131 -4.61 -4.68 18.78
C TYR A 131 -3.09 -4.43 18.76
N ALA A 132 -2.66 -3.16 18.82
CA ALA A 132 -1.27 -2.76 18.65
C ALA A 132 -0.30 -3.49 19.61
N SER A 133 -0.73 -3.80 20.84
CA SER A 133 0.09 -4.53 21.82
C SER A 133 0.41 -5.96 21.39
N SER A 134 -0.50 -6.64 20.72
CA SER A 134 -0.31 -8.03 20.25
C SER A 134 0.65 -8.11 19.06
N ILE A 135 0.70 -7.05 18.25
CA ILE A 135 1.49 -6.98 17.01
C ILE A 135 2.71 -6.05 17.10
N ALA A 136 2.97 -5.49 18.28
CA ALA A 136 4.13 -4.64 18.51
C ALA A 136 5.41 -5.36 18.07
N THR A 137 6.18 -4.68 17.23
CA THR A 137 7.47 -5.19 16.75
C THR A 137 8.44 -5.26 17.92
N THR A 138 9.28 -6.28 17.95
CA THR A 138 10.40 -6.37 18.89
C THR A 138 11.38 -5.22 18.62
N ASN A 139 11.72 -4.46 19.67
CA ASN A 139 12.54 -3.24 19.56
C ASN A 139 13.86 -3.48 18.82
N GLU A 140 14.52 -4.61 19.09
CA GLU A 140 15.77 -5.02 18.44
C GLU A 140 15.61 -5.14 16.91
N ILE A 141 14.44 -5.57 16.44
CA ILE A 141 14.16 -5.70 15.00
C ILE A 141 13.81 -4.33 14.40
N GLU A 142 13.03 -3.52 15.13
CA GLU A 142 12.62 -2.19 14.68
C GLU A 142 13.84 -1.28 14.44
N VAL A 143 14.81 -1.26 15.36
CA VAL A 143 16.00 -0.40 15.24
C VAL A 143 17.07 -0.94 14.29
N THR A 144 16.99 -2.22 13.90
CA THR A 144 17.96 -2.85 13.00
C THR A 144 17.62 -2.56 11.55
N ASN A 145 18.49 -1.81 10.87
CA ASN A 145 18.37 -1.48 9.45
C ASN A 145 19.32 -2.28 8.54
N ASP A 146 20.32 -2.93 9.13
CA ASP A 146 21.32 -3.70 8.39
C ASP A 146 20.77 -5.08 7.98
N PRO A 147 20.74 -5.41 6.68
CA PRO A 147 20.18 -6.67 6.21
C PRO A 147 21.00 -7.90 6.65
N VAL A 148 22.32 -7.77 6.85
CA VAL A 148 23.15 -8.89 7.35
C VAL A 148 22.77 -9.22 8.79
N THR A 149 22.66 -8.21 9.64
CA THR A 149 22.22 -8.36 11.03
C THR A 149 20.83 -8.98 11.11
N LEU A 150 19.85 -8.47 10.33
CA LEU A 150 18.51 -9.06 10.27
C LEU A 150 18.54 -10.53 9.83
N LEU A 151 19.40 -10.87 8.87
CA LEU A 151 19.52 -12.24 8.37
C LEU A 151 20.14 -13.17 9.42
N LEU A 152 21.17 -12.70 10.13
CA LEU A 152 21.81 -13.45 11.19
C LEU A 152 20.87 -13.69 12.37
N ILE A 153 20.02 -12.72 12.73
CA ILE A 153 18.99 -12.87 13.77
C ILE A 153 18.08 -14.08 13.47
N MET A 154 17.73 -14.33 12.21
CA MET A 154 16.89 -15.47 11.84
C MET A 154 17.50 -16.83 12.24
N PHE A 155 18.81 -16.88 12.44
CA PHE A 155 19.58 -18.08 12.78
C PHE A 155 20.17 -18.06 14.20
N ASP A 156 19.78 -17.08 15.02
CA ASP A 156 20.26 -16.93 16.38
C ASP A 156 19.19 -17.37 17.40
N ASP A 157 19.44 -18.50 18.05
CA ASP A 157 18.50 -19.13 18.99
C ASP A 157 18.28 -18.32 20.28
N ARG A 158 19.09 -17.27 20.52
CA ARG A 158 18.85 -16.31 21.62
C ARG A 158 17.58 -15.48 21.40
N TYR A 159 17.15 -15.33 20.14
CA TYR A 159 15.95 -14.59 19.79
C TYR A 159 14.73 -15.50 19.78
N HIS A 160 13.66 -15.04 20.42
CA HIS A 160 12.36 -15.70 20.39
C HIS A 160 11.85 -15.88 18.95
N LYS A 161 11.06 -16.93 18.70
CA LYS A 161 10.45 -17.25 17.39
C LYS A 161 9.81 -16.02 16.71
N LYS A 162 9.11 -15.20 17.49
CA LYS A 162 8.52 -13.93 17.03
C LYS A 162 9.56 -12.97 16.42
N ALA A 163 10.62 -12.64 17.16
CA ALA A 163 11.65 -11.70 16.69
C ALA A 163 12.36 -12.22 15.43
N ARG A 164 12.64 -13.53 15.37
CA ARG A 164 13.21 -14.18 14.17
C ARG A 164 12.30 -14.09 12.95
N PHE A 165 10.99 -14.27 13.14
CA PHE A 165 10.03 -14.06 12.08
C PHE A 165 9.95 -12.60 11.65
N GLU A 166 9.95 -11.66 12.59
CA GLU A 166 9.90 -10.23 12.28
C GLU A 166 11.13 -9.79 11.48
N ALA A 167 12.32 -10.31 11.80
CA ALA A 167 13.53 -10.07 11.02
C ALA A 167 13.38 -10.56 9.56
N ARG A 168 12.88 -11.79 9.38
CA ARG A 168 12.59 -12.37 8.07
C ARG A 168 11.54 -11.56 7.29
N ARG A 169 10.48 -11.12 7.98
CA ARG A 169 9.44 -10.27 7.43
C ARG A 169 10.03 -8.95 6.95
N LYS A 170 10.84 -8.28 7.78
CA LYS A 170 11.50 -7.02 7.45
C LYS A 170 12.38 -7.16 6.21
N LEU A 171 13.21 -8.20 6.12
CA LEU A 171 14.03 -8.48 4.93
C LEU A 171 13.23 -8.65 3.64
N MET A 172 12.09 -9.37 3.68
CA MET A 172 11.25 -9.52 2.49
C MET A 172 10.62 -8.18 2.07
N LEU A 173 10.15 -7.40 3.04
CA LEU A 173 9.59 -6.07 2.78
C LEU A 173 10.66 -5.10 2.25
N MET A 174 11.89 -5.17 2.74
CA MET A 174 13.05 -4.43 2.21
C MET A 174 13.30 -4.78 0.74
N ASN A 175 13.25 -6.07 0.39
CA ASN A 175 13.44 -6.49 -1.00
C ASN A 175 12.35 -5.94 -1.94
N LEU A 176 11.10 -5.89 -1.48
CA LEU A 176 10.00 -5.26 -2.22
C LEU A 176 10.20 -3.75 -2.35
N ALA A 177 10.59 -3.08 -1.26
CA ALA A 177 10.88 -1.64 -1.26
C ALA A 177 11.99 -1.28 -2.24
N GLY A 178 13.10 -2.05 -2.27
CA GLY A 178 14.19 -1.84 -3.22
C GLY A 178 13.77 -2.05 -4.68
N SER A 179 12.94 -3.07 -4.95
CA SER A 179 12.41 -3.31 -6.30
C SER A 179 11.49 -2.18 -6.77
N ILE A 180 10.70 -1.61 -5.85
CA ILE A 180 9.83 -0.46 -6.10
C ILE A 180 10.66 0.79 -6.40
N ASP A 181 11.64 1.11 -5.55
CA ASP A 181 12.54 2.26 -5.73
C ASP A 181 13.31 2.18 -7.06
N GLN A 182 13.83 1.00 -7.41
CA GLN A 182 14.45 0.76 -8.71
C GLN A 182 13.51 1.15 -9.86
N ARG A 183 12.29 0.61 -9.84
CA ARG A 183 11.31 0.88 -10.90
C ARG A 183 10.95 2.35 -10.97
N GLU A 184 10.77 3.03 -9.83
CA GLU A 184 10.47 4.47 -9.78
C GLU A 184 11.57 5.32 -10.40
N ARG A 185 12.85 4.96 -10.18
CA ARG A 185 13.99 5.63 -10.80
C ARG A 185 14.02 5.39 -12.30
N GLU A 186 13.83 4.14 -12.74
CA GLU A 186 13.75 3.79 -14.17
C GLU A 186 12.61 4.52 -14.89
N THR A 187 11.45 4.68 -14.24
CA THR A 187 10.29 5.35 -14.81
C THR A 187 10.24 6.86 -14.60
N LYS A 188 11.21 7.42 -13.85
CA LYS A 188 11.31 8.84 -13.49
C LYS A 188 10.02 9.38 -12.87
N THR A 189 9.46 8.63 -11.91
CA THR A 189 8.12 8.92 -11.39
C THR A 189 8.02 10.30 -10.73
N GLU A 190 9.08 10.76 -10.06
CA GLU A 190 9.07 12.06 -9.38
C GLU A 190 9.02 13.24 -10.37
N GLU A 191 9.85 13.20 -11.42
CA GLU A 191 9.86 14.20 -12.49
C GLU A 191 8.48 14.29 -13.16
N LYS A 192 7.91 13.12 -13.50
CA LYS A 192 6.56 13.02 -14.06
C LYS A 192 5.50 13.59 -13.11
N PHE A 193 5.60 13.34 -11.81
CA PHE A 193 4.64 13.91 -10.86
C PHE A 193 4.68 15.44 -10.86
N LEU A 194 5.87 16.03 -10.87
CA LEU A 194 6.04 17.48 -10.96
C LEU A 194 5.49 18.03 -12.28
N ASP A 195 5.80 17.40 -13.41
CA ASP A 195 5.27 17.80 -14.73
C ASP A 195 3.75 17.77 -14.76
N PHE A 196 3.13 16.77 -14.13
CA PHE A 196 1.68 16.70 -14.00
C PHE A 196 1.11 17.84 -13.15
N LEU A 197 1.76 18.19 -12.03
CA LEU A 197 1.34 19.34 -11.23
C LEU A 197 1.48 20.67 -11.98
N HIS A 198 2.55 20.84 -12.75
CA HIS A 198 2.73 22.00 -13.62
C HIS A 198 1.64 22.08 -14.68
N PHE A 199 1.38 20.97 -15.39
CA PHE A 199 0.28 20.89 -16.35
C PHE A 199 -1.06 21.33 -15.76
N LEU A 200 -1.39 20.82 -14.57
CA LEU A 200 -2.64 21.17 -13.91
C LEU A 200 -2.70 22.65 -13.52
N ASN A 201 -1.64 23.21 -12.94
CA ASN A 201 -1.60 24.61 -12.50
C ASN A 201 -1.56 25.60 -13.67
N ASP A 202 -0.88 25.27 -14.76
CA ASP A 202 -0.67 26.19 -15.88
C ASP A 202 -1.85 26.18 -16.87
N TYR A 203 -2.51 25.03 -17.04
CA TYR A 203 -3.51 24.83 -18.12
C TYR A 203 -4.89 24.38 -17.65
N VAL A 204 -5.04 23.78 -16.46
CA VAL A 204 -6.32 23.20 -16.04
C VAL A 204 -7.03 24.10 -15.03
N TRP A 205 -6.34 24.56 -13.99
CA TRP A 205 -6.94 25.36 -12.94
C TRP A 205 -7.17 26.82 -13.36
N SER A 206 -8.26 27.41 -12.86
CA SER A 206 -8.53 28.83 -13.04
C SER A 206 -7.47 29.67 -12.33
N LYS A 207 -7.04 30.76 -12.98
CA LYS A 207 -6.12 31.75 -12.42
C LYS A 207 -6.80 32.72 -11.44
N SER A 208 -8.11 32.58 -11.22
CA SER A 208 -8.87 33.41 -10.28
C SER A 208 -8.46 33.19 -8.81
N LEU A 209 -7.88 32.03 -8.49
CA LEU A 209 -7.39 31.68 -7.15
C LEU A 209 -5.88 31.45 -7.21
N LYS A 210 -5.16 31.86 -6.16
CA LYS A 210 -3.72 31.57 -6.06
C LYS A 210 -3.48 30.07 -5.89
N ILE A 211 -2.29 29.61 -6.26
CA ILE A 211 -1.86 28.24 -5.97
C ILE A 211 -1.85 28.05 -4.44
N GLY A 212 -2.56 27.03 -3.95
CA GLY A 212 -2.72 26.76 -2.52
C GLY A 212 -3.94 27.44 -1.87
N GLU A 213 -4.60 28.37 -2.57
CA GLU A 213 -5.85 28.97 -2.12
C GLU A 213 -7.04 28.05 -2.44
N HIS A 214 -7.94 27.90 -1.48
CA HIS A 214 -9.10 27.01 -1.58
C HIS A 214 -10.36 27.69 -1.05
N ASP A 215 -11.46 27.45 -1.74
CA ASP A 215 -12.80 27.82 -1.31
C ASP A 215 -13.32 26.77 -0.32
N LEU A 216 -13.63 27.19 0.91
CA LEU A 216 -14.08 26.30 1.97
C LEU A 216 -15.60 26.18 1.95
N ILE A 217 -16.08 24.98 1.64
CA ILE A 217 -17.51 24.65 1.63
C ILE A 217 -17.79 23.43 2.51
N TYR A 218 -19.02 23.31 2.97
CA TYR A 218 -19.47 22.17 3.77
C TYR A 218 -20.55 21.42 3.02
N LEU A 219 -20.45 20.09 2.99
CA LEU A 219 -21.55 19.22 2.56
C LEU A 219 -22.36 18.84 3.79
N PHE A 220 -23.61 19.29 3.83
CA PHE A 220 -24.58 18.79 4.79
C PHE A 220 -25.36 17.66 4.14
N SER A 221 -25.22 16.45 4.67
CA SER A 221 -25.77 15.23 4.08
C SER A 221 -26.68 14.49 5.03
N GLN A 222 -27.78 13.97 4.48
CA GLN A 222 -28.69 13.06 5.17
C GLN A 222 -28.49 11.63 4.66
N HIS A 223 -28.50 10.67 5.59
CA HIS A 223 -28.19 9.27 5.33
C HIS A 223 -29.37 8.36 5.67
N ALA A 224 -29.54 7.28 4.91
CA ALA A 224 -30.54 6.25 5.19
C ALA A 224 -30.17 5.44 6.45
N GLU A 225 -31.16 4.95 7.19
CA GLU A 225 -30.92 4.21 8.43
C GLU A 225 -30.34 2.81 8.20
N GLU A 226 -30.65 2.19 7.06
CA GLU A 226 -30.34 0.79 6.80
C GLU A 226 -28.87 0.56 6.41
N ASP A 227 -28.33 1.43 5.55
CA ASP A 227 -27.00 1.29 4.95
C ASP A 227 -26.17 2.57 4.95
N TYR A 228 -26.67 3.65 5.56
CA TYR A 228 -26.00 4.94 5.63
C TYR A 228 -25.70 5.60 4.26
N ARG A 229 -26.40 5.19 3.19
CA ARG A 229 -26.28 5.84 1.88
C ARG A 229 -26.78 7.28 1.96
N CYS A 230 -26.09 8.19 1.28
CA CYS A 230 -26.49 9.58 1.16
C CYS A 230 -27.77 9.69 0.31
N THR A 231 -28.84 10.19 0.92
CA THR A 231 -30.15 10.40 0.30
C THR A 231 -30.30 11.83 -0.20
N GLU A 232 -29.80 12.79 0.57
CA GLU A 232 -29.78 14.22 0.24
C GLU A 232 -28.43 14.84 0.59
N VAL A 233 -27.98 15.82 -0.21
CA VAL A 233 -26.78 16.62 0.07
C VAL A 233 -27.01 18.08 -0.31
N LYS A 234 -26.67 18.99 0.60
CA LYS A 234 -26.67 20.44 0.38
C LYS A 234 -25.24 20.98 0.52
N VAL A 235 -24.86 21.85 -0.39
CA VAL A 235 -23.58 22.59 -0.32
C VAL A 235 -23.82 23.88 0.44
N LEU A 236 -23.01 24.12 1.47
CA LEU A 236 -23.15 25.25 2.39
C LEU A 236 -21.86 26.05 2.45
N THR A 237 -22.02 27.35 2.66
CA THR A 237 -20.93 28.26 3.03
C THR A 237 -20.48 28.04 4.48
N ALA A 238 -19.31 28.56 4.82
CA ALA A 238 -18.80 28.52 6.19
C ALA A 238 -19.69 29.24 7.22
N ALA A 239 -20.48 30.23 6.78
CA ALA A 239 -21.41 30.94 7.65
C ALA A 239 -22.65 30.08 7.97
N GLU A 240 -23.25 29.48 6.93
CA GLU A 240 -24.41 28.59 7.07
C GLU A 240 -24.07 27.32 7.86
N ALA A 241 -22.87 26.77 7.66
CA ALA A 241 -22.42 25.58 8.37
C ALA A 241 -22.31 25.77 9.89
N LYS A 242 -21.99 26.99 10.37
CA LYS A 242 -21.87 27.28 11.81
C LYS A 242 -23.19 27.19 12.57
N SER A 243 -24.32 27.42 11.89
CA SER A 243 -25.64 27.34 12.51
C SER A 243 -26.25 25.94 12.46
N ILE A 244 -25.57 24.96 11.86
CA ILE A 244 -26.06 23.59 11.77
C ILE A 244 -25.44 22.74 12.87
N GLN A 245 -26.31 22.08 13.64
CA GLN A 245 -25.93 20.95 14.47
C GLN A 245 -26.45 19.67 13.79
N PRO A 246 -25.57 18.76 13.35
CA PRO A 246 -26.01 17.53 12.70
C PRO A 246 -26.77 16.63 13.67
N ASP A 247 -27.99 16.25 13.31
CA ASP A 247 -28.77 15.22 13.99
C ASP A 247 -28.26 13.79 13.68
N LYS A 248 -28.89 12.78 14.27
CA LYS A 248 -28.66 11.37 13.93
C LYS A 248 -28.85 11.15 12.42
N ASN A 249 -27.91 10.43 11.80
CA ASN A 249 -27.85 10.20 10.34
C ASN A 249 -27.64 11.44 9.47
N CYS A 250 -27.28 12.58 10.07
CA CYS A 250 -26.81 13.74 9.35
C CYS A 250 -25.30 13.92 9.56
N LYS A 251 -24.58 14.34 8.53
CA LYS A 251 -23.15 14.66 8.63
C LYS A 251 -22.85 15.99 7.97
N LEU A 252 -21.88 16.69 8.56
CA LEU A 252 -21.35 17.93 8.03
C LEU A 252 -19.88 17.70 7.65
N THR A 253 -19.60 17.69 6.35
CA THR A 253 -18.27 17.34 5.81
C THR A 253 -17.62 18.54 5.15
N LEU A 254 -16.45 18.96 5.64
CA LEU A 254 -15.68 20.04 5.05
C LEU A 254 -15.01 19.60 3.73
N LEU A 255 -15.11 20.44 2.70
CA LEU A 255 -14.41 20.30 1.43
C LEU A 255 -13.65 21.58 1.09
N LYS A 256 -12.46 21.41 0.50
CA LYS A 256 -11.58 22.51 0.06
C LYS A 256 -11.54 22.56 -1.46
N ARG A 257 -12.34 23.41 -2.09
CA ARG A 257 -12.48 23.42 -3.55
C ARG A 257 -11.51 24.38 -4.23
N ARG A 258 -11.06 23.99 -5.42
CA ARG A 258 -10.46 24.88 -6.44
C ARG A 258 -11.51 25.15 -7.53
N ARG A 259 -11.11 25.84 -8.59
CA ARG A 259 -11.97 26.14 -9.75
C ARG A 259 -11.25 25.86 -11.05
N PHE A 260 -12.01 25.50 -12.09
CA PHE A 260 -11.54 25.49 -13.47
C PHE A 260 -12.55 26.24 -14.35
N THR A 261 -12.06 26.85 -15.42
CA THR A 261 -12.89 27.68 -16.31
C THR A 261 -13.28 26.87 -17.55
N ALA A 262 -14.58 26.71 -17.78
CA ALA A 262 -15.12 26.09 -18.98
C ALA A 262 -16.02 27.08 -19.74
N GLY A 263 -15.49 27.65 -20.82
CA GLY A 263 -16.15 28.75 -21.54
C GLY A 263 -16.19 30.00 -20.70
N LYS A 264 -17.40 30.46 -20.32
CA LYS A 264 -17.62 31.62 -19.45
C LYS A 264 -17.92 31.25 -17.98
N ARG A 265 -17.93 29.96 -17.65
CA ARG A 265 -18.30 29.47 -16.31
C ARG A 265 -17.05 29.05 -15.55
N ASP A 266 -16.94 29.49 -14.30
CA ASP A 266 -16.00 28.95 -13.33
C ASP A 266 -16.70 27.87 -12.51
N ILE A 267 -16.21 26.63 -12.63
CA ILE A 267 -16.83 25.46 -12.01
C ILE A 267 -16.00 25.04 -10.80
N PRO A 268 -16.60 24.92 -9.61
CA PRO A 268 -15.91 24.49 -8.41
C PRO A 268 -15.64 22.98 -8.43
N ILE A 269 -14.46 22.59 -7.96
CA ILE A 269 -14.00 21.20 -7.93
C ILE A 269 -13.16 20.96 -6.69
N TYR A 270 -13.49 19.93 -5.91
CA TYR A 270 -12.55 19.41 -4.93
C TYR A 270 -11.61 18.45 -5.63
N VAL A 271 -10.30 18.61 -5.42
CA VAL A 271 -9.28 17.75 -6.01
C VAL A 271 -8.32 17.28 -4.93
N SER A 272 -8.07 15.98 -4.90
CA SER A 272 -6.99 15.37 -4.14
C SER A 272 -6.05 14.68 -5.12
N ILE A 273 -4.85 15.24 -5.24
CA ILE A 273 -3.77 14.63 -6.02
C ILE A 273 -2.90 13.87 -5.04
N ARG A 274 -2.67 12.59 -5.30
CA ARG A 274 -1.87 11.72 -4.43
C ARG A 274 -0.82 10.98 -5.23
N LYS A 275 0.41 11.01 -4.71
CA LYS A 275 1.45 10.03 -4.97
C LYS A 275 1.29 8.92 -3.92
N LYS A 276 1.17 7.66 -4.34
CA LYS A 276 1.09 6.55 -3.37
C LYS A 276 2.42 6.45 -2.61
N PRO A 277 2.42 6.41 -1.27
CA PRO A 277 3.66 6.27 -0.53
C PRO A 277 4.24 4.85 -0.69
N PRO A 278 5.55 4.64 -0.47
CA PRO A 278 6.22 3.36 -0.72
C PRO A 278 5.58 2.17 0.00
N GLU A 279 5.20 2.33 1.27
CA GLU A 279 4.57 1.27 2.08
C GLU A 279 3.20 0.85 1.53
N ALA A 280 2.44 1.78 0.95
CA ALA A 280 1.17 1.45 0.30
C ALA A 280 1.37 0.63 -1.00
N LYS A 281 2.50 0.83 -1.70
CA LYS A 281 2.89 0.04 -2.87
C LYS A 281 3.32 -1.37 -2.47
N VAL A 282 4.10 -1.50 -1.40
CA VAL A 282 4.45 -2.82 -0.83
C VAL A 282 3.19 -3.59 -0.46
N LEU A 283 2.24 -2.95 0.24
CA LEU A 283 0.95 -3.58 0.55
C LEU A 283 0.14 -3.92 -0.71
N LYS A 284 0.21 -3.10 -1.78
CA LYS A 284 -0.45 -3.42 -3.06
C LYS A 284 0.13 -4.69 -3.69
N LEU A 285 1.45 -4.87 -3.67
CA LEU A 285 2.14 -6.07 -4.15
C LEU A 285 1.74 -7.31 -3.33
N LEU A 286 1.74 -7.20 -2.01
CA LEU A 286 1.34 -8.31 -1.11
C LEU A 286 -0.12 -8.74 -1.36
N ARG A 287 -1.05 -7.79 -1.43
CA ARG A 287 -2.49 -8.08 -1.66
C ARG A 287 -2.76 -8.71 -3.02
N LYS A 288 -1.98 -8.34 -4.04
CA LYS A 288 -2.09 -8.91 -5.38
C LYS A 288 -1.29 -10.20 -5.56
N ASN A 289 -0.57 -10.65 -4.53
CA ASN A 289 0.35 -11.78 -4.60
C ASN A 289 1.36 -11.64 -5.75
N GLU A 290 1.93 -10.44 -5.92
CA GLU A 290 2.84 -10.11 -7.02
C GLU A 290 4.17 -9.54 -6.56
N LYS A 291 5.26 -9.94 -7.22
CA LYS A 291 6.61 -9.40 -6.97
C LYS A 291 7.05 -8.37 -7.99
N ASN A 292 6.39 -8.31 -9.15
CA ASN A 292 6.74 -7.34 -10.18
C ASN A 292 6.37 -5.91 -9.74
N PRO A 293 7.34 -5.00 -9.56
CA PRO A 293 7.07 -3.65 -9.06
C PRO A 293 6.22 -2.81 -10.04
N ALA A 294 6.18 -3.14 -11.33
CA ALA A 294 5.36 -2.45 -12.32
C ALA A 294 3.87 -2.44 -11.93
N VAL A 295 3.38 -3.52 -11.31
CA VAL A 295 1.99 -3.64 -10.82
C VAL A 295 1.66 -2.56 -9.78
N ALA A 296 2.64 -2.05 -9.05
CA ALA A 296 2.45 -1.03 -8.03
C ALA A 296 2.84 0.38 -8.47
N VAL A 297 3.87 0.52 -9.29
CA VAL A 297 4.46 1.81 -9.71
C VAL A 297 3.76 2.40 -10.94
N ASP A 298 3.33 1.58 -11.91
CA ASP A 298 2.80 2.11 -13.17
C ASP A 298 1.40 2.77 -13.01
N ASP A 299 0.71 2.57 -11.87
CA ASP A 299 -0.53 3.26 -11.46
C ASP A 299 -0.33 4.18 -10.23
N GLU A 300 0.87 4.74 -10.07
CA GLU A 300 1.24 5.44 -8.85
C GLU A 300 0.52 6.79 -8.65
N LEU A 301 0.32 7.51 -9.76
CA LEU A 301 -0.29 8.83 -9.74
C LEU A 301 -1.81 8.71 -9.78
N GLY A 302 -2.46 9.31 -8.78
CA GLY A 302 -3.91 9.35 -8.70
C GLY A 302 -4.43 10.77 -8.51
N LEU A 303 -5.48 11.12 -9.23
CA LEU A 303 -6.28 12.32 -9.02
C LEU A 303 -7.70 11.89 -8.69
N MET A 304 -8.16 12.25 -7.50
CA MET A 304 -9.56 12.12 -7.12
C MET A 304 -10.22 13.50 -7.18
N ALA A 305 -11.38 13.56 -7.83
CA ALA A 305 -12.13 14.80 -8.02
C ALA A 305 -13.59 14.65 -7.58
N VAL A 306 -14.14 15.72 -7.02
CA VAL A 306 -15.56 15.79 -6.64
C VAL A 306 -16.17 17.06 -7.21
N LEU A 307 -17.23 16.90 -8.00
CA LEU A 307 -17.98 17.98 -8.64
C LEU A 307 -19.45 17.93 -8.21
N ASP A 308 -20.19 19.01 -8.49
CA ASP A 308 -21.58 19.13 -8.06
C ASP A 308 -22.54 18.26 -8.88
N SER A 309 -22.27 18.05 -10.16
CA SER A 309 -23.15 17.29 -11.06
C SER A 309 -22.39 16.40 -12.06
N VAL A 310 -23.10 15.43 -12.63
CA VAL A 310 -22.58 14.59 -13.73
C VAL A 310 -22.24 15.43 -14.96
N ALA A 311 -23.01 16.49 -15.24
CA ALA A 311 -22.73 17.40 -16.34
C ALA A 311 -21.40 18.14 -16.14
N ASP A 312 -21.08 18.55 -14.91
CA ASP A 312 -19.80 19.17 -14.58
C ASP A 312 -18.65 18.18 -14.70
N ILE A 313 -18.86 16.91 -14.34
CA ILE A 313 -17.86 15.84 -14.53
C ILE A 313 -17.51 15.69 -16.02
N LYS A 314 -18.51 15.65 -16.91
CA LYS A 314 -18.27 15.57 -18.36
C LYS A 314 -17.60 16.84 -18.89
N THR A 315 -17.98 18.00 -18.35
CA THR A 315 -17.35 19.28 -18.68
C THR A 315 -15.87 19.28 -18.27
N PHE A 316 -15.54 18.75 -17.09
CA PHE A 316 -14.16 18.63 -16.60
C PHE A 316 -13.34 17.64 -17.43
N GLN A 317 -13.92 16.49 -17.79
CA GLN A 317 -13.28 15.51 -18.68
C GLN A 317 -12.89 16.14 -20.03
N LEU A 318 -13.82 16.87 -20.65
CA LEU A 318 -13.56 17.59 -21.90
C LEU A 318 -12.51 18.70 -21.69
N HIS A 319 -12.60 19.45 -20.59
CA HIS A 319 -11.64 20.49 -20.24
C HIS A 319 -10.22 19.93 -20.15
N LEU A 320 -10.00 18.81 -19.46
CA LEU A 320 -8.70 18.15 -19.36
C LEU A 320 -8.09 17.84 -20.74
N THR A 321 -8.87 17.25 -21.64
CA THR A 321 -8.38 16.91 -22.99
C THR A 321 -8.02 18.16 -23.81
N ARG A 322 -8.79 19.25 -23.66
CA ARG A 322 -8.50 20.53 -24.33
C ARG A 322 -7.29 21.23 -23.74
N SER A 323 -7.16 21.25 -22.42
CA SER A 323 -5.99 21.79 -21.72
C SER A 323 -4.71 21.04 -22.13
N ALA A 324 -4.78 19.72 -22.33
CA ALA A 324 -3.65 18.96 -22.86
C ALA A 324 -3.23 19.46 -24.25
N SER A 325 -4.19 19.66 -25.16
CA SER A 325 -3.89 20.21 -26.49
C SER A 325 -3.31 21.63 -26.42
N GLN A 326 -3.76 22.47 -25.48
CA GLN A 326 -3.18 23.80 -25.24
C GLN A 326 -1.75 23.73 -24.69
N ALA A 327 -1.44 22.69 -23.93
CA ALA A 327 -0.09 22.40 -23.45
C ALA A 327 0.80 21.71 -24.52
N ASN A 328 0.42 21.78 -25.80
CA ASN A 328 1.09 21.11 -26.93
C ASN A 328 1.28 19.60 -26.70
N SER A 329 0.30 18.96 -26.07
CA SER A 329 0.32 17.54 -25.75
C SER A 329 -1.00 16.88 -26.11
N PHE A 330 -0.99 15.56 -26.23
CA PHE A 330 -2.19 14.78 -26.51
C PHE A 330 -2.55 13.94 -25.28
N MET A 331 -3.79 14.05 -24.83
CA MET A 331 -4.31 13.24 -23.72
C MET A 331 -5.22 12.14 -24.25
N VAL A 332 -4.88 10.89 -23.94
CA VAL A 332 -5.73 9.72 -24.23
C VAL A 332 -6.38 9.25 -22.94
N LEU A 333 -7.68 8.97 -22.98
CA LEU A 333 -8.41 8.38 -21.87
C LEU A 333 -8.56 6.87 -22.11
N GLU A 334 -8.10 6.08 -21.16
CA GLU A 334 -8.00 4.61 -21.22
C GLU A 334 -8.83 3.98 -20.09
N ASP A 335 -9.22 2.72 -20.28
CA ASP A 335 -9.94 1.90 -19.28
C ASP A 335 -11.13 2.64 -18.63
N ILE A 336 -11.92 3.35 -19.44
CA ILE A 336 -13.02 4.18 -18.94
C ILE A 336 -14.14 3.29 -18.36
N SER A 337 -14.48 3.56 -17.10
CA SER A 337 -15.60 2.95 -16.39
C SER A 337 -16.48 4.06 -15.81
N ASP A 338 -17.72 4.14 -16.29
CA ASP A 338 -18.71 5.13 -15.84
C ASP A 338 -19.89 4.44 -15.17
N THR A 339 -19.95 4.49 -13.83
CA THR A 339 -21.09 4.00 -13.05
C THR A 339 -22.00 5.14 -12.57
N LEU A 340 -21.78 6.36 -13.03
CA LEU A 340 -22.60 7.54 -12.67
C LEU A 340 -23.78 7.73 -13.62
N THR A 341 -23.64 7.32 -14.89
CA THR A 341 -24.64 7.53 -15.94
C THR A 341 -25.37 6.25 -16.37
N GLY A 342 -25.02 5.09 -15.81
CA GLY A 342 -25.60 3.80 -16.18
C GLY A 342 -26.18 3.03 -14.98
N ASN A 343 -27.28 2.31 -15.21
CA ASN A 343 -27.84 1.33 -14.26
C ASN A 343 -27.02 0.02 -14.18
N SER A 344 -25.84 -0.02 -14.81
CA SER A 344 -24.98 -1.21 -14.82
C SER A 344 -23.99 -1.13 -13.66
N PRO A 345 -23.98 -2.10 -12.73
CA PRO A 345 -23.00 -2.13 -11.65
C PRO A 345 -21.58 -2.17 -12.22
N TYR A 346 -20.62 -1.66 -11.45
CA TYR A 346 -19.20 -1.72 -11.79
C TYR A 346 -18.83 -3.20 -12.06
N LYS A 347 -18.60 -3.57 -13.33
CA LYS A 347 -18.08 -4.89 -13.72
C LYS A 347 -16.59 -4.96 -13.40
N ALA A 348 -16.23 -4.84 -12.13
CA ALA A 348 -14.89 -5.14 -11.69
C ALA A 348 -14.78 -6.57 -11.23
N THR A 349 -13.94 -7.33 -11.94
CA THR A 349 -13.23 -8.49 -11.41
C THR A 349 -12.10 -8.09 -10.46
N ASN A 350 -11.83 -6.78 -10.31
CA ASN A 350 -10.75 -6.24 -9.49
C ASN A 350 -11.13 -6.18 -8.01
N THR A 351 -10.39 -6.90 -7.18
CA THR A 351 -10.45 -6.93 -5.70
C THR A 351 -10.11 -5.61 -4.99
N GLY A 352 -10.06 -4.48 -5.71
CA GLY A 352 -9.49 -3.21 -5.25
C GLY A 352 -10.44 -2.21 -4.58
N SER A 353 -11.74 -2.28 -4.87
CA SER A 353 -12.81 -1.39 -4.38
C SER A 353 -14.17 -2.10 -4.41
N SER A 354 -15.19 -1.59 -3.72
CA SER A 354 -16.54 -2.15 -3.80
C SER A 354 -17.09 -2.09 -5.22
N SER A 355 -17.79 -3.16 -5.66
CA SER A 355 -18.48 -3.21 -6.95
C SER A 355 -19.71 -2.30 -7.00
N GLN A 356 -20.13 -1.78 -5.84
CA GLN A 356 -21.26 -0.86 -5.69
C GLN A 356 -20.82 0.61 -5.68
N THR A 357 -19.52 0.91 -5.75
CA THR A 357 -19.04 2.30 -5.76
C THR A 357 -19.44 3.01 -7.06
N GLU A 358 -20.21 4.09 -6.92
CA GLU A 358 -20.58 5.01 -7.99
C GLU A 358 -19.44 6.02 -8.26
N MET A 359 -18.85 5.99 -9.46
CA MET A 359 -17.77 6.87 -9.89
C MET A 359 -17.56 6.86 -11.41
N LEU A 360 -16.94 7.91 -11.93
CA LEU A 360 -16.29 7.87 -13.24
C LEU A 360 -14.80 7.61 -13.00
N LYS A 361 -14.31 6.46 -13.46
CA LYS A 361 -12.91 6.07 -13.39
C LYS A 361 -12.32 5.94 -14.78
N PHE A 362 -11.12 6.46 -14.99
CA PHE A 362 -10.34 6.24 -16.21
C PHE A 362 -8.85 6.47 -15.93
N PHE A 363 -7.99 6.01 -16.83
CA PHE A 363 -6.59 6.41 -16.85
C PHE A 363 -6.36 7.46 -17.93
N ALA A 364 -5.68 8.55 -17.60
CA ALA A 364 -5.27 9.54 -18.59
C ALA A 364 -3.79 9.35 -18.92
N ARG A 365 -3.46 9.17 -20.20
CA ARG A 365 -2.09 9.15 -20.68
C ARG A 365 -1.73 10.52 -21.24
N LEU A 366 -0.68 11.15 -20.70
CA LEU A 366 -0.20 12.49 -21.07
C LEU A 366 1.30 12.56 -20.82
N GLY A 367 2.09 13.05 -21.79
CA GLY A 367 3.53 13.33 -21.57
C GLY A 367 4.35 12.12 -21.08
N GLY A 368 4.03 10.89 -21.53
CA GLY A 368 4.70 9.66 -21.06
C GLY A 368 4.31 9.23 -19.64
N MET A 369 3.27 9.86 -19.06
CA MET A 369 2.68 9.53 -17.78
C MET A 369 1.34 8.83 -17.97
N ARG A 370 0.96 8.00 -17.00
CA ARG A 370 -0.38 7.41 -16.90
C ARG A 370 -0.93 7.71 -15.51
N VAL A 371 -2.00 8.47 -15.44
CA VAL A 371 -2.60 8.97 -14.18
C VAL A 371 -3.99 8.36 -14.00
N GLU A 372 -4.26 7.78 -12.83
CA GLU A 372 -5.58 7.26 -12.45
C GLU A 372 -6.49 8.43 -12.04
N PHE A 373 -7.61 8.61 -12.75
CA PHE A 373 -8.66 9.55 -12.39
C PHE A 373 -9.83 8.81 -11.75
N ILE A 374 -10.27 9.28 -10.58
CA ILE A 374 -11.48 8.80 -9.89
C ILE A 374 -12.34 10.01 -9.60
N ILE A 375 -13.49 10.12 -10.26
CA ILE A 375 -14.34 11.31 -10.19
C ILE A 375 -15.70 10.94 -9.62
N HIS A 376 -16.16 11.71 -8.63
CA HIS A 376 -17.44 11.55 -7.97
C HIS A 376 -18.29 12.82 -8.08
N THR A 377 -19.60 12.68 -7.86
CA THR A 377 -20.44 13.81 -7.42
C THR A 377 -20.34 13.96 -5.90
N ASN A 378 -20.85 15.04 -5.33
CA ASN A 378 -20.93 15.19 -3.87
C ASN A 378 -21.59 13.98 -3.19
N ARG A 379 -22.74 13.52 -3.73
CA ARG A 379 -23.49 12.38 -3.18
C ARG A 379 -22.67 11.08 -3.25
N THR A 380 -22.10 10.77 -4.42
CA THR A 380 -21.37 9.51 -4.59
C THR A 380 -20.04 9.51 -3.84
N TRP A 381 -19.44 10.68 -3.62
CA TRP A 381 -18.28 10.81 -2.76
C TRP A 381 -18.63 10.55 -1.29
N LEU A 382 -19.76 11.07 -0.81
CA LEU A 382 -20.26 10.77 0.55
C LEU A 382 -20.58 9.28 0.70
N ASN A 383 -21.14 8.63 -0.32
CA ASN A 383 -21.32 7.16 -0.33
C ASN A 383 -19.97 6.43 -0.26
N TYR A 384 -19.00 6.84 -1.06
CA TYR A 384 -17.63 6.31 -1.04
C TYR A 384 -16.93 6.50 0.32
N MET A 385 -17.32 7.50 1.11
CA MET A 385 -16.76 7.73 2.44
C MET A 385 -17.54 7.03 3.56
N LEU A 386 -18.86 6.92 3.44
CA LEU A 386 -19.74 6.64 4.58
C LEU A 386 -20.68 5.45 4.40
N GLN A 387 -21.09 5.09 3.18
CA GLN A 387 -22.09 4.04 2.97
C GLN A 387 -21.55 2.66 3.36
N LYS A 388 -22.40 1.84 3.99
CA LYS A 388 -22.12 0.46 4.39
C LYS A 388 -21.75 -0.41 3.20
N ASP A 389 -20.71 -1.24 3.36
CA ASP A 389 -20.19 -2.13 2.31
C ASP A 389 -19.67 -1.42 1.03
N VAL A 390 -19.67 -0.08 1.02
CA VAL A 390 -19.16 0.76 -0.09
C VAL A 390 -17.99 1.64 0.36
N ALA A 391 -18.01 2.10 1.63
CA ALA A 391 -17.02 3.02 2.17
C ALA A 391 -15.58 2.51 1.98
N HIS A 392 -14.70 3.40 1.53
CA HIS A 392 -13.32 3.09 1.19
C HIS A 392 -12.57 2.43 2.35
N ASP A 393 -12.61 3.05 3.52
CA ASP A 393 -11.85 2.61 4.69
C ASP A 393 -12.37 1.25 5.21
N GLU A 394 -13.69 1.01 5.18
CA GLU A 394 -14.25 -0.31 5.48
C GLU A 394 -13.72 -1.37 4.51
N TYR A 395 -13.71 -1.03 3.22
CA TYR A 395 -13.21 -1.92 2.17
C TYR A 395 -11.70 -2.15 2.30
N GLU A 396 -10.92 -1.15 2.73
CA GLU A 396 -9.49 -1.29 2.98
C GLU A 396 -9.21 -2.32 4.08
N VAL A 397 -9.99 -2.29 5.16
CA VAL A 397 -9.94 -3.31 6.23
C VAL A 397 -10.25 -4.68 5.63
N LYS A 398 -11.44 -4.86 5.05
CA LYS A 398 -11.86 -6.15 4.44
C LYS A 398 -10.79 -6.72 3.50
N ARG A 399 -10.29 -5.89 2.59
CA ARG A 399 -9.31 -6.30 1.57
C ARG A 399 -8.00 -6.82 2.17
N ILE A 400 -7.51 -6.25 3.28
CA ILE A 400 -6.26 -6.67 3.92
C ILE A 400 -6.38 -8.05 4.59
N PHE A 401 -7.54 -8.33 5.20
CA PHE A 401 -7.83 -9.64 5.78
C PHE A 401 -8.18 -10.66 4.69
N ASP A 402 -9.08 -10.32 3.79
CA ASP A 402 -9.64 -11.21 2.77
C ASP A 402 -8.60 -11.64 1.73
N SER A 403 -7.54 -10.84 1.51
CA SER A 403 -6.42 -11.22 0.64
C SER A 403 -5.43 -12.19 1.29
N GLY A 404 -5.52 -12.43 2.60
CA GLY A 404 -4.57 -13.24 3.37
C GLY A 404 -3.29 -12.51 3.78
N VAL A 405 -3.21 -11.19 3.58
CA VAL A 405 -1.99 -10.40 3.92
C VAL A 405 -1.77 -10.36 5.42
N MET A 406 -2.86 -10.35 6.19
CA MET A 406 -2.79 -10.44 7.65
C MET A 406 -2.12 -11.72 8.14
N GLU A 407 -2.52 -12.88 7.60
CA GLU A 407 -1.88 -14.16 7.95
C GLU A 407 -0.40 -14.18 7.50
N LEU A 408 -0.10 -13.59 6.34
CA LEU A 408 1.26 -13.54 5.82
C LEU A 408 2.20 -12.69 6.71
N LEU A 409 1.71 -11.57 7.24
CA LEU A 409 2.51 -10.60 8.01
C LEU A 409 2.45 -10.83 9.52
N PHE A 410 1.40 -11.48 10.02
CA PHE A 410 1.14 -11.72 11.45
C PHE A 410 0.57 -13.13 11.67
N PRO A 411 1.30 -14.19 11.33
CA PRO A 411 0.75 -15.54 11.29
C PRO A 411 0.27 -15.99 12.69
N LYS A 412 -0.84 -16.74 12.70
CA LYS A 412 -1.56 -17.10 13.92
C LYS A 412 -0.70 -17.90 14.90
N ASP A 413 0.20 -18.75 14.41
CA ASP A 413 1.09 -19.58 15.22
C ASP A 413 2.25 -18.80 15.88
N ILE A 414 2.41 -17.51 15.57
CA ILE A 414 3.41 -16.63 16.16
C ILE A 414 2.76 -15.52 16.98
N PHE A 415 1.73 -14.88 16.42
CA PHE A 415 1.07 -13.73 17.05
C PHE A 415 -0.20 -14.10 17.84
N GLN A 416 -0.66 -15.35 17.74
CA GLN A 416 -1.85 -15.86 18.46
C GLN A 416 -3.12 -15.04 18.17
N LEU A 417 -3.22 -14.50 16.96
CA LEU A 417 -4.34 -13.66 16.53
C LEU A 417 -5.44 -14.50 15.86
N ASN A 418 -6.69 -14.18 16.16
CA ASN A 418 -7.82 -14.64 15.37
C ASN A 418 -8.20 -13.57 14.34
N HIS A 419 -7.66 -13.69 13.12
CA HIS A 419 -7.85 -12.72 12.05
C HIS A 419 -9.31 -12.49 11.66
N GLU A 420 -10.16 -13.52 11.69
CA GLU A 420 -11.59 -13.38 11.38
C GLU A 420 -12.31 -12.54 12.43
N SER A 421 -12.07 -12.84 13.71
CA SER A 421 -12.65 -12.08 14.82
C SER A 421 -12.19 -10.61 14.82
N ILE A 422 -10.90 -10.37 14.57
CA ILE A 422 -10.33 -9.01 14.50
C ILE A 422 -10.92 -8.23 13.33
N ARG A 423 -11.05 -8.87 12.15
CA ARG A 423 -11.67 -8.25 10.97
C ARG A 423 -13.06 -7.74 11.28
N ASP A 424 -13.91 -8.59 11.84
CA ASP A 424 -15.30 -8.25 12.13
C ASP A 424 -15.41 -7.19 13.23
N ASP A 425 -14.52 -7.22 14.24
CA ASP A 425 -14.46 -6.18 15.26
C ASP A 425 -14.04 -4.82 14.67
N MET A 426 -13.05 -4.81 13.79
CA MET A 426 -12.58 -3.58 13.15
C MET A 426 -13.64 -2.95 12.25
N ILE A 427 -14.39 -3.77 11.49
CA ILE A 427 -15.53 -3.30 10.69
C ILE A 427 -16.59 -2.67 11.59
N ARG A 428 -16.95 -3.32 12.71
CA ARG A 428 -17.92 -2.77 13.67
C ARG A 428 -17.45 -1.44 14.27
N ARG A 429 -16.18 -1.34 14.69
CA ARG A 429 -15.62 -0.09 15.23
C ARG A 429 -15.60 1.05 14.23
N PHE A 430 -15.26 0.74 12.98
CA PHE A 430 -15.28 1.72 11.90
C PHE A 430 -16.70 2.24 11.67
N ARG A 431 -17.69 1.34 11.58
CA ARG A 431 -19.10 1.68 11.42
C ARG A 431 -19.61 2.55 12.57
N ARG A 432 -19.25 2.19 13.80
CA ARG A 432 -19.58 2.96 15.00
C ARG A 432 -19.10 4.41 14.93
N ARG A 433 -17.89 4.66 14.43
CA ARG A 433 -17.33 6.03 14.27
C ARG A 433 -18.06 6.87 13.21
N ILE A 434 -18.66 6.21 12.22
CA ILE A 434 -19.44 6.88 11.18
C ILE A 434 -20.86 7.14 11.68
N GLU A 435 -21.49 6.15 12.29
CA GLU A 435 -22.94 6.16 12.58
C GLU A 435 -23.28 6.86 13.90
N GLU A 436 -22.39 6.77 14.90
CA GLU A 436 -22.45 7.49 16.18
C GLU A 436 -21.60 8.78 16.11
#